data_AF-A0A7J4RIZ9-F1
#
_entry.id   AF-A0A7J4RIZ9-F1
#
_cell.length_a   1.000
_cell.length_b   1.000
_cell.length_c   1.000
_cell.angle_alpha   90.00
_cell.angle_beta   90.00
_cell.angle_gamma   90.00
#
_symmetry.space_group_name_H-M   'P 1'
#
loop_
_entity.id
_entity.type
_entity.pdbx_description
1 polymer ?
#
loop_
_entity_poly.entity_id
_entity_poly.type
_entity_poly.pdbx_seq_one_letter_code
_entity_poly.pdbx_strand_id
1 'polypeptide(L)'
;MVTLVLCSLSDEASVNIRDKLQQFSDWSPEESFGHGGVSISVNSDVHLLTIQKIHVNADSIDKIHERELDCTVDEVLVLSRHVSSTDTPAITLHAIGLPGASPEGGPGRSGGVNGVLVPPSPRFATIFREMVIEARKRKLDDHFDLTMEATHHGPVLETPTLYLEIGSTVMDWSREDALELWAHLLSKVLGLEDGSQKGKWMGSGDVMIGLGGGHYAPRHKAVVEKGNMWLGHIIANYSLDFSMSESSSLNALDVPWKKTIIDAIESTEAAFPGGEIFVHLDRKSFKGWQRREIENFLSQNEISIRRGKDIMQE
;
A
#
# COMPACT_ATOMS: atom_id res chain seq x y z
N MET A 1 -17.31 1.59 12.13
CA MET A 1 -16.03 1.25 11.47
C MET A 1 -15.43 2.55 11.02
N VAL A 2 -14.13 2.74 11.20
CA VAL A 2 -13.46 4.01 10.92
C VAL A 2 -12.22 3.77 10.07
N THR A 3 -11.95 4.71 9.16
CA THR A 3 -10.66 4.79 8.49
C THR A 3 -9.68 5.53 9.40
N LEU A 4 -8.53 4.94 9.69
CA LEU A 4 -7.48 5.52 10.52
C LEU A 4 -6.38 6.13 9.65
N VAL A 5 -6.25 7.44 9.68
CA VAL A 5 -5.10 8.15 9.11
C VAL A 5 -4.00 8.24 10.17
N LEU A 6 -2.85 7.62 9.91
CA LEU A 6 -1.73 7.55 10.85
C LEU A 6 -0.67 8.60 10.50
N CYS A 7 -0.34 9.45 11.47
CA CYS A 7 0.75 10.42 11.41
C CYS A 7 1.84 10.07 12.45
N SER A 8 3.11 10.19 12.08
CA SER A 8 4.25 10.05 12.98
C SER A 8 4.99 11.37 13.17
N LEU A 9 5.17 11.81 14.42
CA LEU A 9 5.98 13.00 14.74
C LEU A 9 7.48 12.78 14.50
N SER A 10 7.93 11.53 14.30
CA SER A 10 9.30 11.19 13.92
C SER A 10 9.55 11.28 12.40
N ASP A 11 8.54 11.68 11.63
CA ASP A 11 8.58 11.82 10.18
C ASP A 11 8.07 13.20 9.75
N GLU A 12 8.95 14.00 9.13
CA GLU A 12 8.65 15.37 8.73
C GLU A 12 7.58 15.44 7.61
N ALA A 13 7.64 14.56 6.61
CA ALA A 13 6.63 14.54 5.55
C ALA A 13 5.27 14.15 6.13
N SER A 14 5.24 13.17 7.04
CA SER A 14 4.02 12.76 7.74
C SER A 14 3.37 13.94 8.48
N VAL A 15 4.15 14.72 9.23
CA VAL A 15 3.66 15.89 9.97
C VAL A 15 3.15 16.95 9.00
N ASN A 16 3.91 17.25 7.95
CA ASN A 16 3.53 18.26 6.97
C ASN A 16 2.23 17.91 6.23
N ILE A 17 2.06 16.64 5.84
CA ILE A 17 0.84 16.18 5.17
C ILE A 17 -0.34 16.25 6.14
N ARG A 18 -0.16 15.82 7.40
CA ARG A 18 -1.19 15.92 8.45
C ARG A 18 -1.65 17.37 8.63
N ASP A 19 -0.69 18.29 8.81
CA ASP A 19 -0.98 19.70 9.05
C ASP A 19 -1.72 20.33 7.87
N LYS A 20 -1.32 19.97 6.64
CA LYS A 20 -2.04 20.40 5.43
C LYS A 20 -3.45 19.81 5.39
N LEU A 21 -3.63 18.53 5.69
CA LEU A 21 -4.93 17.89 5.71
C LEU A 21 -5.89 18.54 6.73
N GLN A 22 -5.39 18.88 7.92
CA GLN A 22 -6.18 19.59 8.95
C GLN A 22 -6.54 21.03 8.56
N GLN A 23 -5.86 21.64 7.57
CA GLN A 23 -6.25 22.93 7.01
C GLN A 23 -7.35 22.80 5.93
N PHE A 24 -7.52 21.62 5.34
CA PHE A 24 -8.45 21.38 4.23
C PHE A 24 -9.86 20.97 4.68
N SER A 25 -10.03 20.49 5.91
CA SER A 25 -11.31 20.02 6.42
C SER A 25 -11.45 20.25 7.92
N ASP A 26 -12.67 20.16 8.44
CA ASP A 26 -12.96 20.35 9.86
C ASP A 26 -12.69 19.08 10.67
N TRP A 27 -11.94 19.24 11.76
CA TRP A 27 -11.60 18.18 12.71
C TRP A 27 -11.96 18.60 14.13
N SER A 28 -12.26 17.63 14.99
CA SER A 28 -12.32 17.86 16.43
C SER A 28 -10.96 18.37 16.94
N PRO A 29 -10.92 19.09 18.08
CA PRO A 29 -9.67 19.29 18.80
C PRO A 29 -8.96 17.95 19.06
N GLU A 30 -7.63 17.96 19.05
CA GLU A 30 -6.85 16.77 19.35
C GLU A 30 -7.01 16.39 20.84
N GLU A 31 -7.41 15.14 21.08
CA GLU A 31 -7.50 14.55 22.41
C GLU A 31 -6.35 13.55 22.65
N SER A 32 -5.81 13.50 23.86
CA SER A 32 -4.67 12.64 24.18
C SER A 32 -5.12 11.28 24.72
N PHE A 33 -4.62 10.21 24.10
CA PHE A 33 -4.83 8.82 24.51
C PHE A 33 -3.49 8.12 24.81
N GLY A 34 -3.54 6.87 25.27
CA GLY A 34 -2.33 6.10 25.62
C GLY A 34 -1.40 5.85 24.42
N HIS A 35 -1.95 5.82 23.21
CA HIS A 35 -1.23 5.53 21.96
C HIS A 35 -0.86 6.75 21.13
N GLY A 36 -1.42 7.92 21.42
CA GLY A 36 -1.16 9.15 20.67
C GLY A 36 -2.25 10.21 20.82
N GLY A 37 -2.09 11.31 20.09
CA GLY A 37 -3.13 12.33 19.93
C GLY A 37 -4.13 11.91 18.86
N VAL A 38 -5.43 12.06 19.11
CA VAL A 38 -6.48 11.68 18.16
C VAL A 38 -7.36 12.89 17.86
N SER A 39 -7.55 13.17 16.57
CA SER A 39 -8.56 14.09 16.06
C SER A 39 -9.57 13.33 15.21
N ILE A 40 -10.85 13.68 15.30
CA ILE A 40 -11.94 12.99 14.59
C ILE A 40 -12.52 13.94 13.54
N SER A 41 -12.73 13.45 12.32
CA SER A 41 -13.37 14.23 11.25
C SER A 41 -14.82 14.55 11.62
N VAL A 42 -15.27 15.78 11.33
CA VAL A 42 -16.64 16.21 11.63
C VAL A 42 -17.66 15.56 10.69
N ASN A 43 -17.29 15.29 9.44
CA ASN A 43 -18.23 14.91 8.37
C ASN A 43 -18.16 13.43 7.97
N SER A 44 -17.22 12.66 8.52
CA SER A 44 -16.95 11.28 8.08
C SER A 44 -16.39 10.42 9.20
N ASP A 45 -16.57 9.10 9.13
CA ASP A 45 -15.98 8.11 10.04
C ASP A 45 -14.46 7.95 9.81
N VAL A 46 -13.70 8.99 10.10
CA VAL A 46 -12.24 9.07 9.89
C VAL A 46 -11.59 9.60 11.15
N HIS A 47 -10.62 8.84 11.66
CA HIS A 47 -9.79 9.26 12.79
C HIS A 47 -8.38 9.58 12.30
N LEU A 48 -7.81 10.66 12.79
CA LEU A 48 -6.42 11.05 12.59
C LEU A 48 -5.65 10.76 13.89
N LEU A 49 -4.72 9.81 13.86
CA LEU A 49 -3.89 9.44 15.00
C LEU A 49 -2.46 9.95 14.80
N THR A 50 -2.01 10.81 15.70
CA THR A 50 -0.63 11.32 15.80
C THR A 50 0.14 10.50 16.84
N ILE A 51 1.15 9.73 16.41
CA ILE A 51 2.05 8.98 17.30
C ILE A 51 3.44 9.61 17.40
N GLN A 52 4.14 9.38 18.52
CA GLN A 52 5.50 9.86 18.72
C GLN A 52 6.55 9.05 17.94
N LYS A 53 6.40 7.71 17.94
CA LYS A 53 7.35 6.76 17.31
C LYS A 53 7.26 6.77 15.79
N ILE A 54 8.32 6.37 15.10
CA ILE A 54 8.29 6.15 13.64
C ILE A 54 7.27 5.07 13.27
N HIS A 55 6.43 5.34 12.26
CA HIS A 55 5.29 4.50 11.88
C HIS A 55 5.69 3.09 11.42
N VAL A 56 6.87 2.89 10.81
CA VAL A 56 7.34 1.56 10.39
C VAL A 56 7.54 0.59 11.56
N ASN A 57 7.70 1.11 12.79
CA ASN A 57 7.84 0.33 14.03
C ASN A 57 6.54 0.35 14.87
N ALA A 58 5.41 0.72 14.26
CA ALA A 58 4.13 0.85 14.92
C ALA A 58 3.25 -0.41 14.82
N ASP A 59 3.83 -1.57 15.11
CA ASP A 59 3.09 -2.85 15.08
C ASP A 59 1.83 -2.78 15.97
N SER A 60 0.73 -3.35 15.45
CA SER A 60 -0.60 -3.41 16.07
C SER A 60 -1.21 -2.07 16.47
N ILE A 61 -0.78 -0.94 15.88
CA ILE A 61 -1.32 0.39 16.25
C ILE A 61 -2.82 0.52 15.95
N ASP A 62 -3.30 -0.18 14.92
CA ASP A 62 -4.71 -0.35 14.59
C ASP A 62 -5.49 -0.97 15.76
N LYS A 63 -5.04 -2.11 16.29
CA LYS A 63 -5.68 -2.81 17.41
C LYS A 63 -5.55 -2.09 18.74
N ILE A 64 -4.48 -1.32 18.92
CA ILE A 64 -4.38 -0.42 20.07
C ILE A 64 -5.44 0.69 19.95
N HIS A 65 -5.60 1.29 18.78
CA HIS A 65 -6.59 2.33 18.53
C HIS A 65 -8.02 1.84 18.74
N GLU A 66 -8.35 0.63 18.24
CA GLU A 66 -9.67 0.00 18.46
C GLU A 66 -10.01 -0.10 19.96
N ARG A 67 -9.05 -0.51 20.79
CA ARG A 67 -9.25 -0.64 22.24
C ARG A 67 -9.38 0.70 22.96
N GLU A 68 -8.58 1.68 22.60
CA GLU A 68 -8.55 3.00 23.27
C GLU A 68 -9.84 3.80 22.98
N LEU A 69 -10.44 3.63 21.80
CA LEU A 69 -11.63 4.37 21.37
C LEU A 69 -12.91 3.53 21.28
N ASP A 70 -12.87 2.25 21.68
CA ASP A 70 -13.99 1.30 21.57
C ASP A 70 -14.63 1.32 20.17
N CYS A 71 -13.78 1.19 19.15
CA CYS A 71 -14.18 1.26 17.75
C CYS A 71 -13.56 0.11 16.94
N THR A 72 -13.96 -0.01 15.68
CA THR A 72 -13.36 -0.95 14.72
C THR A 72 -12.68 -0.16 13.62
N VAL A 73 -11.41 -0.45 13.34
CA VAL A 73 -10.67 0.16 12.25
C VAL A 73 -10.78 -0.77 11.04
N ASP A 74 -11.28 -0.25 9.92
CA ASP A 74 -11.45 -1.04 8.68
C ASP A 74 -10.37 -0.76 7.63
N GLU A 75 -9.63 0.33 7.78
CA GLU A 75 -8.56 0.76 6.89
C GLU A 75 -7.56 1.66 7.63
N VAL A 76 -6.29 1.54 7.29
CA VAL A 76 -5.21 2.41 7.77
C VAL A 76 -4.50 3.08 6.60
N LEU A 77 -4.45 4.41 6.61
CA LEU A 77 -3.67 5.20 5.65
C LEU A 77 -2.52 5.88 6.38
N VAL A 78 -1.28 5.49 6.07
CA VAL A 78 -0.09 6.02 6.74
C VAL A 78 0.50 7.14 5.92
N LEU A 79 0.66 8.30 6.53
CA LEU A 79 1.39 9.42 5.97
C LEU A 79 2.89 9.21 6.25
N SER A 80 3.72 9.29 5.22
CA SER A 80 5.13 8.91 5.33
C SER A 80 6.01 9.72 4.38
N ARG A 81 7.31 9.77 4.65
CA ARG A 81 8.29 10.19 3.67
C ARG A 81 8.80 8.99 2.88
N HIS A 82 9.02 9.22 1.60
CA HIS A 82 9.84 8.33 0.79
C HIS A 82 11.30 8.79 0.81
N VAL A 83 12.24 7.85 0.91
CA VAL A 83 13.69 8.11 0.85
C VAL A 83 14.32 7.23 -0.22
N SER A 84 14.95 7.84 -1.21
CA SER A 84 15.65 7.14 -2.29
C SER A 84 17.13 7.45 -2.30
N SER A 85 17.97 6.44 -2.54
CA SER A 85 19.43 6.62 -2.63
C SER A 85 19.88 7.41 -3.86
N THR A 86 18.99 7.63 -4.83
CA THR A 86 19.24 8.45 -6.02
C THR A 86 18.66 9.86 -5.90
N ASP A 87 18.06 10.21 -4.76
CA ASP A 87 17.37 11.48 -4.50
C ASP A 87 16.32 11.84 -5.56
N THR A 88 15.79 10.85 -6.28
CA THR A 88 14.77 11.06 -7.32
C THR A 88 13.47 11.52 -6.67
N PRO A 89 12.95 12.73 -6.97
CA PRO A 89 11.68 13.16 -6.42
C PRO A 89 10.54 12.25 -6.88
N ALA A 90 9.71 11.81 -5.95
CA ALA A 90 8.57 10.96 -6.26
C ALA A 90 7.39 11.22 -5.32
N ILE A 91 6.19 11.00 -5.82
CA ILE A 91 4.96 10.89 -5.01
C ILE A 91 4.51 9.46 -5.17
N THR A 92 4.49 8.73 -4.05
CA THR A 92 4.37 7.28 -4.08
C THR A 92 3.34 6.75 -3.12
N LEU A 93 2.95 5.51 -3.35
CA LEU A 93 2.12 4.74 -2.44
C LEU A 93 2.36 3.25 -2.63
N HIS A 94 2.23 2.49 -1.55
CA HIS A 94 2.42 1.05 -1.59
C HIS A 94 1.79 0.31 -0.40
N ALA A 95 1.46 -0.96 -0.63
CA ALA A 95 1.16 -1.91 0.43
C ALA A 95 2.43 -2.28 1.21
N ILE A 96 2.29 -2.76 2.44
CA ILE A 96 3.42 -3.06 3.33
C ILE A 96 3.53 -4.56 3.63
N GLY A 97 4.71 -4.97 4.09
CA GLY A 97 5.06 -6.37 4.35
C GLY A 97 6.46 -6.72 3.88
N LEU A 98 6.92 -7.91 4.25
CA LEU A 98 8.28 -8.38 3.95
C LEU A 98 8.27 -9.68 3.12
N PRO A 99 7.83 -9.61 1.86
CA PRO A 99 7.73 -10.77 0.98
C PRO A 99 9.10 -11.37 0.68
N GLY A 100 9.21 -12.70 0.84
CA GLY A 100 10.43 -13.46 0.54
C GLY A 100 11.62 -13.17 1.46
N ALA A 101 11.41 -12.41 2.55
CA ALA A 101 12.47 -12.10 3.50
C ALA A 101 12.82 -13.31 4.37
N SER A 102 14.11 -13.49 4.67
CA SER A 102 14.66 -14.63 5.41
C SER A 102 15.64 -14.17 6.50
N PRO A 103 15.73 -14.85 7.66
CA PRO A 103 14.88 -15.98 8.08
C PRO A 103 13.45 -15.52 8.37
N GLU A 104 12.47 -16.34 7.99
CA GLU A 104 11.04 -16.10 8.25
C GLU A 104 10.77 -15.97 9.76
N GLY A 105 9.84 -15.09 10.14
CA GLY A 105 9.53 -14.80 11.54
C GLY A 105 10.56 -13.92 12.25
N GLY A 106 11.70 -13.63 11.62
CA GLY A 106 12.69 -12.68 12.12
C GLY A 106 12.25 -11.21 11.97
N PRO A 107 12.87 -10.27 12.70
CA PRO A 107 12.57 -8.85 12.59
C PRO A 107 13.02 -8.28 11.24
N GLY A 108 12.17 -7.46 10.65
CA GLY A 108 12.50 -6.68 9.46
C GLY A 108 13.49 -5.57 9.74
N ARG A 109 14.30 -5.22 8.73
CA ARG A 109 15.28 -4.11 8.84
C ARG A 109 14.62 -2.75 9.08
N SER A 110 13.47 -2.53 8.46
CA SER A 110 12.68 -1.29 8.54
C SER A 110 11.32 -1.59 9.15
N GLY A 111 11.32 -2.24 10.31
CA GLY A 111 10.13 -2.73 10.99
C GLY A 111 9.48 -3.92 10.28
N GLY A 112 8.42 -4.46 10.90
CA GLY A 112 7.71 -5.63 10.40
C GLY A 112 8.38 -6.96 10.75
N VAL A 113 7.79 -8.06 10.27
CA VAL A 113 8.27 -9.43 10.48
C VAL A 113 8.48 -10.09 9.12
N ASN A 114 9.64 -10.73 8.92
CA ASN A 114 9.99 -11.39 7.67
C ASN A 114 8.95 -12.45 7.28
N GLY A 115 8.48 -12.41 6.03
CA GLY A 115 7.43 -13.30 5.51
C GLY A 115 6.00 -12.84 5.82
N VAL A 116 5.81 -11.80 6.65
CA VAL A 116 4.48 -11.27 6.96
C VAL A 116 4.11 -10.17 5.96
N LEU A 117 2.92 -10.30 5.36
CA LEU A 117 2.33 -9.31 4.46
C LEU A 117 1.04 -8.77 5.08
N VAL A 118 0.91 -7.45 5.13
CA VAL A 118 -0.28 -6.78 5.69
C VAL A 118 -1.32 -6.62 4.58
N PRO A 119 -2.61 -6.89 4.85
CA PRO A 119 -3.66 -6.74 3.85
C PRO A 119 -3.59 -5.35 3.18
N PRO A 120 -3.60 -5.24 1.84
CA PRO A 120 -3.57 -3.94 1.18
C PRO A 120 -4.88 -3.18 1.36
N SER A 121 -4.82 -1.86 1.54
CA SER A 121 -6.03 -1.01 1.51
C SER A 121 -6.84 -1.26 0.23
N PRO A 122 -8.17 -1.44 0.33
CA PRO A 122 -9.02 -1.47 -0.85
C PRO A 122 -8.94 -0.21 -1.69
N ARG A 123 -8.66 0.95 -1.09
CA ARG A 123 -8.54 2.21 -1.84
C ARG A 123 -7.27 2.32 -2.68
N PHE A 124 -6.33 1.37 -2.64
CA PHE A 124 -5.03 1.49 -3.30
C PHE A 124 -5.13 1.92 -4.78
N ALA A 125 -5.85 1.17 -5.62
CA ALA A 125 -6.03 1.52 -7.03
C ALA A 125 -6.75 2.86 -7.23
N THR A 126 -7.70 3.20 -6.37
CA THR A 126 -8.48 4.44 -6.45
C THR A 126 -7.62 5.65 -6.10
N ILE A 127 -6.88 5.59 -4.98
CA ILE A 127 -5.97 6.65 -4.56
C ILE A 127 -4.86 6.84 -5.58
N PHE A 128 -4.29 5.75 -6.13
CA PHE A 128 -3.27 5.87 -7.17
C PHE A 128 -3.78 6.63 -8.40
N ARG A 129 -4.95 6.25 -8.93
CA ARG A 129 -5.53 6.88 -10.13
C ARG A 129 -5.90 8.34 -9.88
N GLU A 130 -6.56 8.63 -8.76
CA GLU A 130 -6.88 10.01 -8.36
C GLU A 130 -5.61 10.85 -8.15
N MET A 131 -4.55 10.28 -7.55
CA MET A 131 -3.26 10.95 -7.35
C MET A 131 -2.64 11.33 -8.68
N VAL A 132 -2.57 10.40 -9.63
CA VAL A 132 -2.02 10.68 -10.96
C VAL A 132 -2.81 11.76 -11.69
N ILE A 133 -4.14 11.69 -11.65
CA ILE A 133 -5.02 12.68 -12.30
C ILE A 133 -4.80 14.07 -11.70
N GLU A 134 -4.86 14.17 -10.38
CA GLU A 134 -4.78 15.44 -9.65
C GLU A 134 -3.38 16.05 -9.68
N ALA A 135 -2.33 15.23 -9.65
CA ALA A 135 -0.95 15.69 -9.77
C ALA A 135 -0.65 16.26 -11.15
N ARG A 136 -1.09 15.60 -12.23
CA ARG A 136 -0.91 16.08 -13.61
C ARG A 136 -1.67 17.38 -13.88
N LYS A 137 -2.87 17.55 -13.31
CA LYS A 137 -3.60 18.83 -13.38
C LYS A 137 -2.79 19.99 -12.77
N ARG A 138 -2.01 19.69 -11.72
CA ARG A 138 -1.12 20.62 -11.03
C ARG A 138 0.29 20.70 -11.64
N LYS A 139 0.58 19.92 -12.69
CA LYS A 139 1.90 19.78 -13.33
C LYS A 139 3.00 19.31 -12.38
N LEU A 140 2.64 18.51 -11.38
CA LEU A 140 3.62 17.95 -10.45
C LEU A 140 4.51 16.90 -11.10
N ASP A 141 4.08 16.30 -12.23
CA ASP A 141 4.85 15.36 -13.02
C ASP A 141 6.02 15.98 -13.80
N ASP A 142 6.14 17.33 -13.80
CA ASP A 142 7.34 18.01 -14.29
C ASP A 142 8.54 17.84 -13.33
N HIS A 143 8.29 17.54 -12.06
CA HIS A 143 9.31 17.37 -11.00
C HIS A 143 9.31 15.98 -10.37
N PHE A 144 8.13 15.44 -10.08
CA PHE A 144 7.96 14.18 -9.35
C PHE A 144 7.64 13.00 -10.28
N ASP A 145 8.27 11.84 -10.04
CA ASP A 145 7.71 10.59 -10.55
C ASP A 145 6.48 10.20 -9.74
N LEU A 146 5.32 10.14 -10.40
CA LEU A 146 4.05 9.72 -9.82
C LEU A 146 3.95 8.20 -9.93
N THR A 147 4.31 7.44 -8.90
CA THR A 147 4.46 5.98 -9.03
C THR A 147 3.89 5.20 -7.86
N MET A 148 3.81 3.88 -8.02
CA MET A 148 3.65 2.96 -6.90
C MET A 148 4.99 2.32 -6.59
N GLU A 149 5.10 1.73 -5.40
CA GLU A 149 6.23 0.90 -5.01
C GLU A 149 5.78 -0.55 -4.76
N ALA A 150 6.76 -1.44 -4.81
CA ALA A 150 6.59 -2.83 -4.42
C ALA A 150 6.27 -2.92 -2.92
N THR A 151 5.62 -4.01 -2.52
CA THR A 151 5.34 -4.29 -1.12
C THR A 151 6.63 -4.44 -0.33
N HIS A 152 6.81 -3.59 0.68
CA HIS A 152 8.01 -3.58 1.50
C HIS A 152 7.77 -2.98 2.88
N HIS A 153 8.73 -3.26 3.78
CA HIS A 153 8.86 -2.78 5.16
C HIS A 153 7.64 -3.01 6.08
N GLY A 154 7.77 -2.63 7.36
CA GLY A 154 6.70 -2.73 8.36
C GLY A 154 5.76 -1.52 8.39
N PRO A 155 4.89 -1.40 9.41
CA PRO A 155 4.72 -2.30 10.55
C PRO A 155 3.93 -3.57 10.20
N VAL A 156 3.66 -4.40 11.19
CA VAL A 156 2.65 -5.47 11.13
C VAL A 156 1.33 -4.95 11.68
N LEU A 157 0.30 -4.97 10.84
CA LEU A 157 -1.09 -4.63 11.18
C LEU A 157 -2.01 -5.76 10.71
N GLU A 158 -3.17 -5.87 11.34
CA GLU A 158 -4.22 -6.82 10.92
C GLU A 158 -5.22 -6.15 9.98
N THR A 159 -5.26 -4.82 9.99
CA THR A 159 -6.19 -4.02 9.20
C THR A 159 -5.61 -3.65 7.83
N PRO A 160 -6.42 -3.63 6.76
CA PRO A 160 -5.99 -3.18 5.44
C PRO A 160 -5.25 -1.85 5.46
N THR A 161 -4.03 -1.80 4.91
CA THR A 161 -3.11 -0.67 5.08
C THR A 161 -2.52 -0.18 3.75
N LEU A 162 -2.28 1.12 3.65
CA LEU A 162 -1.56 1.76 2.55
C LEU A 162 -0.68 2.90 3.05
N TYR A 163 0.54 2.97 2.52
CA TYR A 163 1.43 4.10 2.71
C TYR A 163 1.25 5.13 1.59
N LEU A 164 1.25 6.41 1.96
CA LEU A 164 1.11 7.55 1.07
C LEU A 164 2.27 8.50 1.32
N GLU A 165 3.10 8.73 0.32
CA GLU A 165 4.42 9.31 0.54
C GLU A 165 4.74 10.48 -0.38
N ILE A 166 5.64 11.33 0.11
CA ILE A 166 6.37 12.32 -0.67
C ILE A 166 7.86 12.02 -0.51
N GLY A 167 8.59 12.05 -1.62
CA GLY A 167 10.03 11.84 -1.64
C GLY A 167 10.74 12.70 -2.67
N SER A 168 12.08 12.70 -2.68
CA SER A 168 12.92 11.82 -1.85
C SER A 168 13.80 12.58 -0.85
N THR A 169 13.69 13.91 -0.83
CA THR A 169 14.56 14.78 -0.03
C THR A 169 13.76 15.67 0.94
N VAL A 170 14.45 16.27 1.92
CA VAL A 170 13.86 17.26 2.84
C VAL A 170 13.16 18.41 2.10
N MET A 171 13.74 18.84 0.97
CA MET A 171 13.11 19.87 0.13
C MET A 171 11.78 19.37 -0.41
N ASP A 172 11.71 18.14 -0.88
CA ASP A 172 10.48 17.54 -1.44
C ASP A 172 9.41 17.31 -0.35
N TRP A 173 9.79 16.82 0.83
CA TRP A 173 8.89 16.53 1.94
C TRP A 173 8.13 17.75 2.48
N SER A 174 8.62 18.95 2.19
CA SER A 174 8.04 20.23 2.59
C SER A 174 7.46 21.02 1.41
N ARG A 175 7.41 20.43 0.21
CA ARG A 175 6.85 21.10 -0.97
C ARG A 175 5.35 21.30 -0.85
N GLU A 176 4.96 22.56 -0.76
CA GLU A 176 3.56 22.98 -0.59
C GLU A 176 2.63 22.39 -1.65
N ASP A 177 3.05 22.36 -2.92
CA ASP A 177 2.25 21.83 -4.03
C ASP A 177 1.99 20.31 -3.92
N ALA A 178 2.94 19.54 -3.39
CA ALA A 178 2.79 18.12 -3.09
C ALA A 178 1.94 17.88 -1.82
N LEU A 179 2.08 18.73 -0.80
CA LEU A 179 1.25 18.66 0.41
C LEU A 179 -0.22 18.96 0.10
N GLU A 180 -0.48 20.00 -0.70
CA GLU A 180 -1.83 20.34 -1.17
C GLU A 180 -2.45 19.22 -2.00
N LEU A 181 -1.65 18.50 -2.81
CA LEU A 181 -2.12 17.34 -3.56
C LEU A 181 -2.67 16.27 -2.61
N TRP A 182 -1.88 15.84 -1.62
CA TRP A 182 -2.30 14.79 -0.69
C TRP A 182 -3.48 15.22 0.17
N ALA A 183 -3.46 16.45 0.69
CA ALA A 183 -4.56 16.98 1.50
C ALA A 183 -5.87 17.05 0.72
N HIS A 184 -5.84 17.60 -0.50
CA HIS A 184 -7.00 17.68 -1.37
C HIS A 184 -7.53 16.29 -1.74
N LEU A 185 -6.64 15.38 -2.13
CA LEU A 185 -7.00 14.02 -2.52
C LEU A 185 -7.63 13.26 -1.36
N LEU A 186 -7.00 13.29 -0.18
CA LEU A 186 -7.50 12.59 0.99
C LEU A 186 -8.83 13.17 1.47
N SER A 187 -8.98 14.50 1.46
CA SER A 187 -10.27 15.15 1.72
C SER A 187 -11.38 14.60 0.83
N LYS A 188 -11.11 14.54 -0.48
CA LYS A 188 -12.05 14.04 -1.49
C LYS A 188 -12.34 12.53 -1.37
N VAL A 189 -11.32 11.71 -1.15
CA VAL A 189 -11.46 10.24 -1.14
C VAL A 189 -12.12 9.76 0.16
N LEU A 190 -11.80 10.42 1.28
CA LEU A 190 -12.33 10.09 2.60
C LEU A 190 -13.62 10.84 2.94
N GLY A 191 -14.09 11.73 2.06
CA GLY A 191 -15.33 12.48 2.24
C GLY A 191 -15.26 13.44 3.43
N LEU A 192 -14.12 14.10 3.66
CA LEU A 192 -13.92 14.94 4.84
C LEU A 192 -14.74 16.25 4.81
N GLU A 193 -15.17 16.69 3.63
CA GLU A 193 -16.01 17.89 3.46
C GLU A 193 -17.51 17.59 3.47
N ASP A 194 -17.95 16.50 2.82
CA ASP A 194 -19.37 16.23 2.55
C ASP A 194 -19.85 14.82 2.94
N GLY A 195 -18.97 14.00 3.53
CA GLY A 195 -19.24 12.61 3.89
C GLY A 195 -19.22 11.62 2.72
N SER A 196 -19.06 12.07 1.47
CA SER A 196 -19.11 11.23 0.27
C SER A 196 -17.74 10.58 -0.02
N GLN A 197 -17.56 9.35 0.45
CA GLN A 197 -16.30 8.61 0.25
C GLN A 197 -16.20 7.91 -1.12
N LYS A 198 -14.97 7.74 -1.63
CA LYS A 198 -14.67 7.09 -2.92
C LYS A 198 -13.76 5.87 -2.81
N GLY A 199 -14.07 4.78 -3.52
CA GLY A 199 -13.22 3.59 -3.54
C GLY A 199 -13.46 2.64 -2.36
N LYS A 200 -14.67 2.63 -1.79
CA LYS A 200 -15.08 1.59 -0.82
C LYS A 200 -15.24 0.26 -1.52
N TRP A 201 -14.70 -0.80 -0.93
CA TRP A 201 -14.94 -2.17 -1.39
C TRP A 201 -16.41 -2.54 -1.21
N MET A 202 -17.03 -3.04 -2.28
CA MET A 202 -18.47 -3.38 -2.31
C MET A 202 -18.73 -4.90 -2.29
N GLY A 203 -17.73 -5.71 -1.96
CA GLY A 203 -17.87 -7.17 -1.81
C GLY A 203 -17.71 -8.00 -3.08
N SER A 204 -17.35 -7.38 -4.22
CA SER A 204 -17.06 -8.10 -5.47
C SER A 204 -16.25 -7.22 -6.43
N GLY A 205 -15.51 -7.87 -7.32
CA GLY A 205 -14.70 -7.22 -8.35
C GLY A 205 -13.37 -7.93 -8.60
N ASP A 206 -12.73 -7.59 -9.71
CA ASP A 206 -11.41 -8.11 -10.07
C ASP A 206 -10.32 -7.43 -9.24
N VAL A 207 -9.47 -8.24 -8.60
CA VAL A 207 -8.35 -7.76 -7.75
C VAL A 207 -7.02 -8.20 -8.34
N MET A 208 -6.19 -7.22 -8.72
CA MET A 208 -4.89 -7.48 -9.32
C MET A 208 -3.82 -7.69 -8.24
N ILE A 209 -3.02 -8.75 -8.39
CA ILE A 209 -1.69 -8.87 -7.77
C ILE A 209 -0.62 -8.69 -8.86
N GLY A 210 0.35 -7.82 -8.60
CA GLY A 210 1.48 -7.60 -9.49
C GLY A 210 2.65 -8.52 -9.13
N LEU A 211 3.14 -9.33 -10.06
CA LEU A 211 4.36 -10.13 -9.85
C LEU A 211 5.47 -9.68 -10.81
N GLY A 212 6.62 -9.35 -10.23
CA GLY A 212 7.84 -8.97 -10.94
C GLY A 212 8.09 -7.47 -11.03
N GLY A 213 9.06 -7.11 -11.86
CA GLY A 213 9.63 -5.76 -11.88
C GLY A 213 10.62 -5.50 -10.74
N GLY A 214 11.16 -4.28 -10.70
CA GLY A 214 11.92 -3.78 -9.56
C GLY A 214 11.02 -2.98 -8.60
N HIS A 215 11.65 -2.23 -7.68
CA HIS A 215 10.96 -1.48 -6.62
C HIS A 215 9.79 -0.61 -7.11
N TYR A 216 9.98 0.18 -8.18
CA TYR A 216 8.93 1.08 -8.69
C TYR A 216 7.96 0.44 -9.71
N ALA A 217 8.11 -0.86 -10.01
CA ALA A 217 7.13 -1.66 -10.74
C ALA A 217 6.43 -0.99 -11.98
N PRO A 218 7.16 -0.37 -12.94
CA PRO A 218 6.57 0.54 -13.93
C PRO A 218 5.57 -0.12 -14.90
N ARG A 219 5.64 -1.44 -15.08
CA ARG A 219 4.67 -2.18 -15.91
C ARG A 219 3.35 -2.42 -15.19
N HIS A 220 3.38 -2.60 -13.87
CA HIS A 220 2.17 -2.66 -13.05
C HIS A 220 1.56 -1.27 -12.97
N LYS A 221 2.37 -0.23 -12.76
CA LYS A 221 1.96 1.19 -12.85
C LYS A 221 1.12 1.48 -14.09
N ALA A 222 1.66 1.19 -15.28
CA ALA A 222 0.99 1.49 -16.54
C ALA A 222 -0.37 0.78 -16.72
N VAL A 223 -0.55 -0.37 -16.07
CA VAL A 223 -1.81 -1.13 -16.09
C VAL A 223 -2.81 -0.54 -15.10
N VAL A 224 -2.39 -0.32 -13.85
CA VAL A 224 -3.28 0.20 -12.79
C VAL A 224 -3.73 1.62 -13.09
N GLU A 225 -2.89 2.44 -13.72
CA GLU A 225 -3.24 3.82 -14.10
C GLU A 225 -4.46 3.91 -15.02
N LYS A 226 -4.69 2.89 -15.84
CA LYS A 226 -5.75 2.87 -16.86
C LYS A 226 -6.82 1.84 -16.62
N GLY A 227 -6.57 0.88 -15.74
CA GLY A 227 -7.45 -0.26 -15.53
C GLY A 227 -8.61 0.06 -14.60
N ASN A 228 -9.71 -0.66 -14.79
CA ASN A 228 -10.84 -0.73 -13.89
C ASN A 228 -10.76 -2.03 -13.10
N MET A 229 -9.95 -2.00 -12.04
CA MET A 229 -9.69 -3.12 -11.14
C MET A 229 -9.26 -2.62 -9.76
N TRP A 230 -9.31 -3.51 -8.79
CA TRP A 230 -8.71 -3.31 -7.49
C TRP A 230 -7.25 -3.75 -7.50
N LEU A 231 -6.46 -3.28 -6.54
CA LEU A 231 -5.05 -3.60 -6.45
C LEU A 231 -4.71 -4.13 -5.06
N GLY A 232 -4.16 -5.35 -5.03
CA GLY A 232 -3.55 -5.95 -3.85
C GLY A 232 -2.04 -5.66 -3.81
N HIS A 233 -1.26 -6.70 -3.53
CA HIS A 233 0.19 -6.57 -3.46
C HIS A 233 0.89 -6.42 -4.80
N ILE A 234 2.05 -5.75 -4.78
CA ILE A 234 3.02 -5.75 -5.88
C ILE A 234 4.30 -6.40 -5.35
N ILE A 235 4.59 -7.62 -5.79
CA ILE A 235 5.76 -8.39 -5.36
C ILE A 235 6.88 -8.21 -6.37
N ALA A 236 7.94 -7.51 -5.97
CA ALA A 236 9.12 -7.32 -6.80
C ALA A 236 9.84 -8.64 -7.10
N ASN A 237 10.60 -8.69 -8.19
CA ASN A 237 11.29 -9.91 -8.62
C ASN A 237 12.32 -10.44 -7.62
N TYR A 238 12.97 -9.56 -6.84
CA TYR A 238 13.95 -9.92 -5.83
C TYR A 238 13.33 -10.56 -4.58
N SER A 239 12.01 -10.42 -4.40
CA SER A 239 11.26 -11.08 -3.33
C SER A 239 10.83 -12.50 -3.68
N LEU A 240 11.06 -12.95 -4.92
CA LEU A 240 10.74 -14.31 -5.36
C LEU A 240 12.03 -15.13 -5.46
N ASP A 241 12.38 -15.82 -4.37
CA ASP A 241 13.59 -16.64 -4.32
C ASP A 241 13.38 -18.04 -4.98
N PHE A 242 14.08 -18.24 -6.10
CA PHE A 242 14.11 -19.48 -6.86
C PHE A 242 15.28 -20.40 -6.51
N SER A 243 16.09 -20.08 -5.49
CA SER A 243 17.31 -20.83 -5.13
C SER A 243 17.06 -22.33 -4.86
N MET A 244 15.89 -22.69 -4.33
CA MET A 244 15.50 -24.07 -3.97
C MET A 244 14.67 -24.79 -5.04
N SER A 245 14.48 -24.22 -6.24
CA SER A 245 13.62 -24.84 -7.26
C SER A 245 14.16 -26.16 -7.86
N GLU A 246 15.41 -26.53 -7.54
CA GLU A 246 16.07 -27.74 -8.06
C GLU A 246 15.99 -28.97 -7.13
N SER A 247 15.52 -28.84 -5.88
CA SER A 247 15.42 -29.98 -4.96
C SER A 247 14.06 -30.68 -5.08
N SER A 248 14.06 -31.87 -5.68
CA SER A 248 12.89 -32.66 -6.09
C SER A 248 12.06 -33.31 -4.97
N SER A 249 12.11 -32.82 -3.74
CA SER A 249 11.47 -33.48 -2.58
C SER A 249 10.81 -32.53 -1.56
N LEU A 250 10.50 -31.29 -1.96
CA LEU A 250 9.93 -30.28 -1.08
C LEU A 250 8.43 -30.10 -1.35
N ASN A 251 7.61 -29.93 -0.29
CA ASN A 251 6.21 -29.56 -0.45
C ASN A 251 6.11 -28.17 -1.11
N ALA A 252 4.97 -27.81 -1.71
CA ALA A 252 4.80 -26.51 -2.35
C ALA A 252 5.06 -25.32 -1.41
N LEU A 253 4.80 -25.48 -0.11
CA LEU A 253 5.07 -24.50 0.95
C LEU A 253 6.54 -24.39 1.34
N ASP A 254 7.36 -25.38 1.02
CA ASP A 254 8.80 -25.39 1.30
C ASP A 254 9.62 -24.69 0.19
N VAL A 255 8.95 -24.18 -0.85
CA VAL A 255 9.56 -23.44 -1.96
C VAL A 255 9.35 -21.94 -1.75
N PRO A 256 10.40 -21.15 -1.45
CA PRO A 256 10.26 -19.77 -0.97
C PRO A 256 9.42 -18.85 -1.88
N TRP A 257 9.64 -18.87 -3.20
CA TRP A 257 8.88 -18.05 -4.13
C TRP A 257 7.39 -18.45 -4.23
N LYS A 258 7.06 -19.74 -4.08
CA LYS A 258 5.65 -20.21 -4.10
C LYS A 258 4.93 -19.72 -2.86
N LYS A 259 5.56 -19.88 -1.70
CA LYS A 259 5.05 -19.38 -0.42
C LYS A 259 4.82 -17.86 -0.46
N THR A 260 5.77 -17.10 -0.98
CA THR A 260 5.62 -15.64 -1.12
C THR A 260 4.40 -15.26 -1.98
N ILE A 261 4.12 -16.01 -3.05
CA ILE A 261 2.93 -15.79 -3.88
C ILE A 261 1.65 -16.13 -3.09
N ILE A 262 1.63 -17.26 -2.38
CA ILE A 262 0.49 -17.67 -1.54
C ILE A 262 0.20 -16.62 -0.46
N ASP A 263 1.22 -16.21 0.29
CA ASP A 263 1.06 -15.22 1.37
C ASP A 263 0.51 -13.88 0.82
N ALA A 264 0.92 -13.48 -0.39
CA ALA A 264 0.40 -12.29 -1.07
C ALA A 264 -1.06 -12.45 -1.52
N ILE A 265 -1.46 -13.65 -1.95
CA ILE A 265 -2.84 -13.96 -2.32
C ILE A 265 -3.71 -13.94 -1.06
N GLU A 266 -3.36 -14.70 -0.03
CA GLU A 266 -4.13 -14.80 1.22
C GLU A 266 -4.30 -13.42 1.90
N SER A 267 -3.23 -12.62 1.95
CA SER A 267 -3.29 -11.25 2.48
C SER A 267 -4.18 -10.33 1.63
N THR A 268 -4.17 -10.50 0.30
CA THR A 268 -5.08 -9.76 -0.59
C THR A 268 -6.53 -10.23 -0.41
N GLU A 269 -6.81 -11.54 -0.31
CA GLU A 269 -8.17 -12.06 -0.08
C GLU A 269 -8.77 -11.53 1.22
N ALA A 270 -7.96 -11.37 2.27
CA ALA A 270 -8.39 -10.79 3.54
C ALA A 270 -8.88 -9.34 3.39
N ALA A 271 -8.28 -8.54 2.49
CA ALA A 271 -8.73 -7.18 2.20
C ALA A 271 -9.92 -7.11 1.24
N PHE A 272 -10.11 -8.14 0.39
CA PHE A 272 -11.13 -8.17 -0.66
C PHE A 272 -12.03 -9.40 -0.58
N PRO A 273 -12.80 -9.57 0.51
CA PRO A 273 -13.72 -10.70 0.63
C PRO A 273 -14.73 -10.70 -0.53
N GLY A 274 -14.83 -11.83 -1.24
CA GLY A 274 -15.67 -11.98 -2.43
C GLY A 274 -15.04 -11.48 -3.74
N GLY A 275 -13.77 -11.02 -3.71
CA GLY A 275 -13.05 -10.57 -4.90
C GLY A 275 -12.49 -11.72 -5.73
N GLU A 276 -12.39 -11.49 -7.04
CA GLU A 276 -11.77 -12.43 -7.98
C GLU A 276 -10.31 -12.03 -8.19
N ILE A 277 -9.37 -12.78 -7.59
CA ILE A 277 -7.95 -12.51 -7.71
C ILE A 277 -7.41 -12.94 -9.07
N PHE A 278 -6.65 -12.04 -9.69
CA PHE A 278 -5.84 -12.36 -10.86
C PHE A 278 -4.44 -11.77 -10.75
N VAL A 279 -3.50 -12.37 -11.46
CA VAL A 279 -2.11 -11.92 -11.51
C VAL A 279 -1.82 -11.16 -12.80
N HIS A 280 -1.24 -9.98 -12.68
CA HIS A 280 -0.49 -9.36 -13.77
C HIS A 280 0.99 -9.71 -13.59
N LEU A 281 1.60 -10.35 -14.60
CA LEU A 281 3.00 -10.80 -14.55
C LEU A 281 3.91 -9.89 -15.39
N ASP A 282 4.92 -9.25 -14.79
CA ASP A 282 6.01 -8.63 -15.53
C ASP A 282 6.92 -9.72 -16.13
N ARG A 283 6.53 -10.21 -17.31
CA ARG A 283 7.28 -11.25 -18.02
C ARG A 283 8.72 -10.86 -18.35
N LYS A 284 9.09 -9.58 -18.32
CA LYS A 284 10.45 -9.15 -18.67
C LYS A 284 11.40 -9.18 -17.47
N SER A 285 10.90 -9.30 -16.24
CA SER A 285 11.74 -9.38 -15.03
C SER A 285 12.22 -10.79 -14.66
N PHE A 286 11.78 -11.82 -15.39
CA PHE A 286 12.05 -13.23 -15.08
C PHE A 286 12.72 -13.97 -16.23
N LYS A 287 13.57 -14.95 -15.90
CA LYS A 287 14.12 -15.92 -16.86
C LYS A 287 13.00 -16.77 -17.45
N GLY A 288 13.20 -17.29 -18.67
CA GLY A 288 12.20 -18.08 -19.38
C GLY A 288 11.68 -19.30 -18.60
N TRP A 289 12.54 -19.96 -17.81
CA TRP A 289 12.14 -21.07 -16.96
C TRP A 289 11.37 -20.62 -15.71
N GLN A 290 11.79 -19.54 -15.03
CA GLN A 290 11.09 -18.98 -13.87
C GLN A 290 9.64 -18.61 -14.22
N ARG A 291 9.44 -18.00 -15.41
CA ARG A 291 8.09 -17.67 -15.90
C ARG A 291 7.22 -18.90 -16.06
N ARG A 292 7.76 -19.99 -16.62
CA ARG A 292 7.00 -21.23 -16.80
C ARG A 292 6.63 -21.85 -15.46
N GLU A 293 7.53 -21.81 -14.48
CA GLU A 293 7.24 -22.28 -13.13
C GLU A 293 6.13 -21.47 -12.46
N ILE A 294 6.19 -20.12 -12.54
CA ILE A 294 5.13 -19.25 -12.02
C ILE A 294 3.81 -19.52 -12.75
N GLU A 295 3.81 -19.57 -14.08
CA GLU A 295 2.61 -19.83 -14.90
C GLU A 295 1.97 -21.17 -14.55
N ASN A 296 2.77 -22.24 -14.41
CA ASN A 296 2.29 -23.56 -14.01
C ASN A 296 1.72 -23.55 -12.59
N PHE A 297 2.42 -22.91 -11.64
CA PHE A 297 1.98 -22.83 -10.26
C PHE A 297 0.66 -22.08 -10.11
N LEU A 298 0.52 -20.93 -10.76
CA LEU A 298 -0.74 -20.16 -10.73
C LEU A 298 -1.89 -20.95 -11.37
N SER A 299 -1.64 -21.62 -12.49
CA SER A 299 -2.65 -22.48 -13.13
C SER A 299 -3.07 -23.67 -12.25
N GLN A 300 -2.17 -24.26 -11.46
CA GLN A 300 -2.48 -25.35 -10.54
C GLN A 300 -3.34 -24.90 -9.35
N ASN A 301 -3.27 -23.62 -9.00
CA ASN A 301 -4.07 -23.01 -7.93
C ASN A 301 -5.28 -22.25 -8.49
N GLU A 302 -5.63 -22.46 -9.76
CA GLU A 302 -6.79 -21.83 -10.43
C GLU A 302 -6.75 -20.29 -10.48
N ILE A 303 -5.56 -19.69 -10.40
CA ILE A 303 -5.36 -18.24 -10.44
C ILE A 303 -5.09 -17.79 -11.86
N SER A 304 -5.95 -16.91 -12.37
CA SER A 304 -5.84 -16.40 -13.74
C SER A 304 -4.68 -15.41 -13.89
N ILE A 305 -3.97 -15.47 -15.02
CA ILE A 305 -2.97 -14.48 -15.41
C ILE A 305 -3.56 -13.62 -16.52
N ARG A 306 -3.64 -12.30 -16.30
CA ARG A 306 -4.18 -11.34 -17.29
C ARG A 306 -3.08 -10.40 -17.76
N ARG A 307 -3.08 -10.03 -19.04
CA ARG A 307 -2.19 -8.99 -19.57
C ARG A 307 -2.91 -7.64 -19.54
N GLY A 308 -2.16 -6.54 -19.63
CA GLY A 308 -2.76 -5.20 -19.67
C GLY A 308 -3.86 -4.98 -20.73
N LYS A 309 -3.83 -5.72 -21.85
CA LYS A 309 -4.88 -5.67 -22.89
C LYS A 309 -6.16 -6.43 -22.53
N ASP A 310 -6.09 -7.32 -21.54
CA ASP A 310 -7.19 -8.18 -21.08
C ASP A 310 -7.90 -7.56 -19.86
N ILE A 311 -7.44 -6.39 -19.41
CA ILE A 311 -7.98 -5.65 -18.26
C ILE A 311 -8.83 -4.51 -18.81
N MET A 312 -10.08 -4.42 -18.35
CA MET A 312 -10.98 -3.33 -18.73
C MET A 312 -10.39 -1.98 -18.33
N GLN A 313 -10.59 -0.97 -19.16
CA GLN A 313 -10.15 0.39 -18.86
C GLN A 313 -11.28 1.19 -18.20
N GLU A 314 -10.91 2.14 -17.35
CA GLU A 314 -11.83 3.10 -16.73
C GLU A 314 -12.16 4.27 -17.65
#